data_AF-A0A1A6HR60-F1
#
_entry.id   AF-A0A1A6HR60-F1
#
_cell.length_a   1.000
_cell.length_b   1.000
_cell.length_c   1.000
_cell.angle_alpha   90.00
_cell.angle_beta   90.00
_cell.angle_gamma   90.00
#
_symmetry.space_group_name_H-M   'P 1'
#
loop_
_entity.id
_entity.type
_entity.pdbx_description
1 polymer ?
#
loop_
_entity_poly.entity_id
_entity_poly.type
_entity_poly.pdbx_seq_one_letter_code
_entity_poly.pdbx_strand_id
1 'polypeptide(L)'
;IISEKVKEVLFVRPRKYIRCSSPESAEPGYINTLELAASTCRYDLDDMDTFWLQELNEDLGEMGYGPIDETLMEKTIEVLERHCHENMNHAIETEEGLGIEYDEDVICDVCRSPDSEEGND
;
A
#
# COMPACT_ATOMS: atom_id res chain seq x y z
N ILE A 1 12.71 25.71 -29.83
CA ILE A 1 11.54 26.45 -29.29
C ILE A 1 10.48 25.40 -29.01
N ILE A 2 10.46 24.88 -27.79
CA ILE A 2 9.46 23.89 -27.37
C ILE A 2 8.23 24.72 -26.97
N SER A 3 7.17 24.60 -27.75
CA SER A 3 5.91 25.29 -27.49
C SER A 3 5.29 24.71 -26.22
N GLU A 4 5.23 25.52 -25.16
CA GLU A 4 4.53 25.21 -23.93
C GLU A 4 3.05 24.96 -24.26
N LYS A 5 2.57 23.72 -24.08
CA LYS A 5 1.14 23.41 -24.25
C LYS A 5 0.38 24.10 -23.13
N VAL A 6 -0.49 25.03 -23.49
CA VAL A 6 -1.41 25.70 -22.57
C VAL A 6 -2.21 24.62 -21.81
N LYS A 7 -2.03 24.53 -20.49
CA LYS A 7 -2.83 23.63 -19.64
C LYS A 7 -4.30 24.08 -19.75
N GLU A 8 -5.14 23.25 -20.36
CA GLU A 8 -6.58 23.45 -20.33
C GLU A 8 -7.05 23.48 -18.88
N VAL A 9 -7.71 24.56 -18.48
CA VAL A 9 -8.27 24.68 -17.13
C VAL A 9 -9.56 23.86 -17.10
N LEU A 10 -9.45 22.59 -16.70
CA LEU A 10 -10.57 21.64 -16.65
C LEU A 10 -11.60 21.97 -15.56
N PHE A 11 -11.20 22.73 -14.53
CA PHE A 11 -12.09 23.10 -13.43
C PHE A 11 -12.21 24.61 -13.28
N VAL A 12 -13.43 25.12 -13.49
CA VAL A 12 -13.79 26.50 -13.19
C VAL A 12 -14.65 26.50 -11.94
N ARG A 13 -14.21 27.23 -10.90
CA ARG A 13 -14.94 27.35 -9.65
C ARG A 13 -16.38 27.84 -9.90
N PRO A 14 -17.41 27.06 -9.57
CA PRO A 14 -18.78 27.47 -9.77
C PRO A 14 -19.12 28.72 -8.94
N ARG A 15 -19.90 29.63 -9.52
CA ARG A 15 -20.40 30.82 -8.80
C ARG A 15 -21.52 30.50 -7.81
N LYS A 16 -22.06 29.28 -7.86
CA LYS A 16 -23.13 28.78 -7.00
C LYS A 16 -22.60 27.63 -6.15
N TYR A 17 -23.22 27.38 -4.99
CA TYR A 17 -22.89 26.22 -4.17
C TYR A 17 -23.12 24.91 -4.92
N ILE A 18 -22.19 23.98 -4.78
CA ILE A 18 -22.33 22.62 -5.28
C ILE A 18 -23.33 21.91 -4.38
N ARG A 19 -24.42 21.38 -4.96
CA ARG A 19 -25.42 20.58 -4.25
C ARG A 19 -25.22 19.12 -4.64
N CYS A 20 -24.62 18.34 -3.75
CA CYS A 20 -24.57 16.88 -3.88
C CYS A 20 -25.78 16.26 -3.18
N SER A 21 -26.73 15.75 -3.94
CA SER A 21 -27.76 14.83 -3.42
C SER A 21 -27.18 13.43 -3.37
N SER A 22 -27.28 12.76 -2.22
CA SER A 22 -27.08 11.31 -2.14
C SER A 22 -28.07 10.65 -3.10
N PRO A 23 -27.62 9.87 -4.09
CA PRO A 23 -28.53 9.25 -5.05
C PRO A 23 -29.26 8.10 -4.36
N GLU A 24 -30.57 8.23 -4.21
CA GLU A 24 -31.42 7.04 -4.09
C GLU A 24 -31.28 6.27 -5.42
N SER A 25 -30.86 5.01 -5.31
CA SER A 25 -30.55 4.12 -6.43
C SER A 25 -31.79 3.80 -7.26
N ALA A 26 -31.95 4.32 -8.49
CA ALA A 26 -32.97 3.81 -9.43
C ALA A 26 -32.90 4.26 -10.91
N GLU A 27 -31.90 5.02 -11.40
CA GLU A 27 -31.88 5.46 -12.82
C GLU A 27 -30.83 4.67 -13.64
N PRO A 28 -31.19 4.05 -14.79
CA PRO A 28 -30.22 3.44 -15.69
C PRO A 28 -29.25 4.51 -16.23
N GLY A 29 -27.97 4.41 -15.85
CA GLY A 29 -26.96 5.44 -16.10
C GLY A 29 -26.37 6.07 -14.83
N TYR A 30 -26.82 5.62 -13.65
CA TYR A 30 -26.19 5.98 -12.38
C TYR A 30 -24.73 5.50 -12.35
N ILE A 31 -23.81 6.44 -12.20
CA ILE A 31 -22.39 6.18 -12.00
C ILE A 31 -22.11 6.26 -10.49
N ASN A 32 -21.76 5.13 -9.89
CA ASN A 32 -21.44 5.05 -8.47
C ASN A 32 -20.08 5.71 -8.20
N THR A 33 -20.11 6.94 -7.67
CA THR A 33 -18.90 7.71 -7.37
C THR A 33 -18.02 7.05 -6.31
N LEU A 34 -18.60 6.29 -5.38
CA LEU A 34 -17.84 5.54 -4.37
C LEU A 34 -17.06 4.40 -4.99
N GLU A 35 -17.66 3.70 -5.96
CA GLU A 35 -17.02 2.59 -6.68
C GLU A 35 -15.90 3.09 -7.60
N LEU A 36 -16.09 4.25 -8.23
CA LEU A 36 -15.03 4.93 -8.98
C LEU A 36 -13.86 5.35 -8.09
N ALA A 37 -14.15 5.93 -6.93
CA ALA A 37 -13.11 6.29 -5.98
C ALA A 37 -12.35 5.05 -5.47
N ALA A 38 -13.07 3.94 -5.25
CA ALA A 38 -12.47 2.68 -4.82
C ALA A 38 -11.62 2.00 -5.90
N SER A 39 -11.85 2.29 -7.18
CA SER A 39 -11.05 1.78 -8.31
C SER A 39 -9.89 2.68 -8.70
N THR A 40 -9.69 3.79 -7.99
CA THR A 40 -8.52 4.65 -8.17
C THR A 40 -7.35 4.12 -7.34
N CYS A 41 -6.15 4.13 -7.91
CA CYS A 41 -4.92 3.75 -7.20
C CYS A 41 -4.71 4.64 -5.98
N ARG A 42 -4.40 4.04 -4.84
CA ARG A 42 -4.17 4.73 -3.56
C ARG A 42 -2.72 5.11 -3.34
N TYR A 43 -1.79 4.38 -3.96
CA TYR A 43 -0.37 4.71 -3.91
C TYR A 43 -0.10 5.88 -4.83
N ASP A 44 0.61 6.87 -4.31
CA ASP A 44 1.04 8.09 -4.99
C ASP A 44 2.56 8.14 -4.84
N LEU A 45 3.30 8.30 -5.94
CA LEU A 45 4.76 8.28 -5.90
C LEU A 45 5.29 9.52 -5.19
N ASP A 46 6.20 9.32 -4.24
CA ASP A 46 6.93 10.43 -3.68
C ASP A 46 8.15 10.80 -4.55
N ASP A 47 8.92 11.81 -4.11
CA ASP A 47 10.11 12.24 -4.83
C ASP A 47 11.15 11.11 -4.95
N MET A 48 11.29 10.28 -3.90
CA MET A 48 12.25 9.18 -3.89
C MET A 48 11.83 8.08 -4.88
N ASP A 49 10.56 7.71 -4.88
CA ASP A 49 10.02 6.73 -5.82
C ASP A 49 10.19 7.19 -7.27
N THR A 50 10.01 8.49 -7.51
CA THR A 50 10.19 9.09 -8.83
C THR A 50 11.64 9.02 -9.29
N PHE A 51 12.61 9.34 -8.43
CA PHE A 51 14.04 9.19 -8.77
C PHE A 51 14.40 7.72 -9.01
N TRP A 52 13.88 6.81 -8.19
CA TRP A 52 14.14 5.38 -8.38
C TRP A 52 13.56 4.86 -9.71
N LEU A 53 12.35 5.28 -10.08
CA LEU A 53 11.72 4.94 -11.35
C LEU A 53 12.51 5.46 -12.55
N GLN A 54 13.12 6.64 -12.43
CA GLN A 54 13.98 7.20 -13.47
C GLN A 54 15.22 6.33 -13.71
N GLU A 55 15.99 6.04 -12.66
CA GLU A 55 17.18 5.19 -12.75
C GLU A 55 16.84 3.79 -13.28
N LEU A 56 15.74 3.19 -12.80
CA LEU A 56 15.26 1.90 -13.31
C LEU A 56 14.96 1.95 -14.81
N ASN A 57 14.34 3.03 -15.28
CA ASN A 57 14.01 3.19 -16.69
C ASN A 57 15.24 3.42 -17.58
N GLU A 58 16.29 4.04 -17.03
CA GLU A 58 17.60 4.15 -17.70
C GLU A 58 18.19 2.75 -17.91
N ASP A 59 18.26 1.93 -16.86
CA ASP A 59 18.74 0.55 -16.92
C ASP A 59 17.91 -0.30 -17.90
N LEU A 60 16.58 -0.20 -17.84
CA LEU A 60 15.68 -0.90 -18.77
C LEU A 60 15.96 -0.50 -20.22
N GLY A 61 16.23 0.79 -20.47
CA GLY A 61 16.61 1.31 -21.77
C GLY A 61 17.94 0.72 -22.28
N GLU A 62 18.94 0.61 -21.42
CA GLU A 62 20.23 -0.03 -21.75
C GLU A 62 20.07 -1.50 -22.10
N MET A 63 19.14 -2.19 -21.44
CA MET A 63 18.79 -3.59 -21.70
C MET A 63 17.86 -3.79 -22.90
N GLY A 64 17.38 -2.70 -23.53
CA GLY A 64 16.48 -2.76 -24.69
C GLY A 64 15.01 -3.03 -24.36
N TYR A 65 14.61 -2.85 -23.09
CA TYR A 65 13.22 -2.91 -22.65
C TYR A 65 12.53 -1.55 -22.76
N GLY A 66 11.19 -1.57 -22.68
CA GLY A 66 10.39 -0.35 -22.63
C GLY A 66 10.36 0.26 -21.23
N PRO A 67 10.18 1.58 -21.10
CA PRO A 67 10.06 2.23 -19.80
C PRO A 67 8.74 1.88 -19.11
N ILE A 68 8.76 1.98 -17.79
CA ILE A 68 7.62 1.88 -16.88
C ILE A 68 7.11 3.30 -16.62
N ASP A 69 5.80 3.51 -16.77
CA ASP A 69 5.15 4.78 -16.41
C ASP A 69 4.78 4.84 -14.92
N GLU A 70 4.56 6.05 -14.41
CA GLU A 70 4.22 6.30 -13.01
C GLU A 70 2.96 5.51 -12.59
N THR A 71 1.92 5.52 -13.42
CA THR A 71 0.65 4.81 -13.15
C THR A 71 0.84 3.29 -13.00
N LEU A 72 1.73 2.69 -13.79
CA LEU A 72 2.06 1.28 -13.70
C LEU A 72 2.85 1.00 -12.43
N MET A 73 3.81 1.86 -12.08
CA MET A 73 4.57 1.74 -10.83
C MET A 73 3.64 1.83 -9.62
N GLU A 74 2.82 2.88 -9.52
CA GLU A 74 1.84 3.10 -8.46
C GLU A 74 0.92 1.89 -8.25
N LYS A 75 0.30 1.40 -9.33
CA LYS A 75 -0.59 0.23 -9.26
C LYS A 75 0.15 -1.04 -8.85
N THR A 76 1.40 -1.18 -9.27
CA THR A 76 2.23 -2.33 -8.89
C THR A 76 2.52 -2.29 -7.39
N ILE A 77 2.93 -1.13 -6.86
CA ILE A 77 3.17 -0.97 -5.44
C ILE A 77 1.88 -1.18 -4.62
N GLU A 78 0.75 -0.61 -5.04
CA GLU A 78 -0.53 -0.81 -4.36
C GLU A 78 -0.89 -2.30 -4.24
N VAL A 79 -0.69 -3.07 -5.32
CA VAL A 79 -0.93 -4.52 -5.30
C VAL A 79 0.02 -5.24 -4.33
N LEU A 80 1.29 -4.84 -4.28
CA LEU A 80 2.27 -5.40 -3.36
C LEU A 80 1.92 -5.08 -1.91
N GLU A 81 1.56 -3.83 -1.59
CA GLU A 81 1.14 -3.42 -0.25
C GLU A 81 -0.09 -4.19 0.22
N ARG A 82 -1.09 -4.34 -0.65
CA ARG A 82 -2.29 -5.12 -0.33
C ARG A 82 -1.93 -6.56 0.00
N HIS A 83 -1.06 -7.20 -0.80
CA HIS A 83 -0.61 -8.56 -0.52
C HIS A 83 0.17 -8.67 0.79
N CYS A 84 1.07 -7.73 1.07
CA CYS A 84 1.79 -7.69 2.34
C CYS A 84 0.82 -7.56 3.52
N HIS A 85 -0.19 -6.69 3.39
CA HIS A 85 -1.21 -6.49 4.41
C HIS A 85 -2.05 -7.76 4.65
N GLU A 86 -2.54 -8.38 3.58
CA GLU A 86 -3.29 -9.64 3.65
C GLU A 86 -2.46 -10.76 4.26
N ASN A 87 -1.20 -10.92 3.84
CA ASN A 87 -0.31 -11.94 4.36
C ASN A 87 0.02 -11.73 5.84
N MET A 88 0.22 -10.48 6.27
CA MET A 88 0.48 -10.16 7.68
C MET A 88 -0.75 -10.44 8.54
N ASN A 89 -1.95 -10.06 8.07
CA ASN A 89 -3.19 -10.38 8.78
C ASN A 89 -3.39 -11.89 8.88
N HIS A 90 -3.12 -12.62 7.79
CA HIS A 90 -3.19 -14.07 7.78
C HIS A 90 -2.23 -14.70 8.80
N ALA A 91 -0.96 -14.29 8.81
CA ALA A 91 0.04 -14.75 9.77
C ALA A 91 -0.35 -14.49 11.23
N ILE A 92 -0.99 -13.34 11.50
CA ILE A 92 -1.53 -13.02 12.83
C ILE A 92 -2.70 -13.94 13.19
N GLU A 93 -3.63 -14.17 12.26
CA GLU A 93 -4.80 -15.02 12.47
C GLU A 93 -4.45 -16.51 12.65
N THR A 94 -3.40 -16.98 11.97
CA THR A 94 -2.96 -18.38 12.02
C THR A 94 -1.87 -18.65 13.06
N GLU A 95 -1.36 -17.60 13.73
CA GLU A 95 -0.15 -17.66 14.57
C GLU A 95 1.10 -18.18 13.84
N GLU A 96 1.04 -18.32 12.50
CA GLU A 96 2.17 -18.72 11.68
C GLU A 96 3.18 -17.56 11.57
N GLY A 97 4.42 -17.80 11.97
CA GLY A 97 5.49 -16.79 11.88
C GLY A 97 5.68 -15.95 13.15
N LEU A 98 4.99 -16.26 14.26
CA LEU A 98 5.29 -15.64 15.57
C LEU A 98 6.60 -16.13 16.19
N GLY A 99 7.26 -17.15 15.62
CA GLY A 99 8.60 -17.60 16.00
C GLY A 99 8.72 -18.03 17.47
N ILE A 100 7.60 -18.24 18.17
CA ILE A 100 7.54 -18.73 19.54
C ILE A 100 7.28 -20.23 19.53
N GLU A 101 8.31 -20.97 19.13
CA GLU A 101 8.32 -22.42 19.30
C GLU A 101 8.40 -22.70 20.80
N TYR A 102 7.35 -23.27 21.38
CA TYR A 102 7.44 -23.79 22.75
C TYR A 102 8.21 -25.10 22.68
N ASP A 103 9.50 -25.06 22.98
CA ASP A 103 10.27 -26.29 23.19
C ASP A 103 9.80 -26.93 24.51
N GLU A 104 9.00 -27.97 24.40
CA GLU A 104 8.48 -28.74 25.54
C GLU A 104 9.61 -29.36 26.39
N ASP A 105 10.83 -29.45 25.84
CA ASP A 105 12.02 -29.95 26.54
C ASP A 105 12.84 -28.83 27.21
N VAL A 106 12.51 -27.55 26.97
CA VAL A 106 13.12 -26.40 27.68
C VAL A 106 12.43 -26.21 29.02
N ILE A 107 12.98 -26.89 30.03
CA ILE A 107 12.59 -26.71 31.43
C ILE A 107 13.15 -25.35 31.90
N CYS A 108 12.26 -24.42 32.29
CA CYS A 108 12.60 -23.15 32.91
C CYS A 108 13.53 -23.34 34.13
N ASP A 109 14.47 -22.43 34.36
CA ASP A 109 15.43 -22.51 35.48
C ASP A 109 14.74 -22.59 36.85
N VAL A 110 13.56 -21.98 37.00
CA VAL A 110 12.70 -22.11 38.18
C VAL A 110 12.23 -23.56 38.39
N CYS A 111 11.90 -24.26 37.31
CA CYS A 111 11.49 -25.67 37.35
C CYS A 111 12.71 -26.61 37.49
N ARG A 112 13.90 -26.20 37.03
CA ARG A 112 15.15 -26.95 37.23
C ARG A 112 15.68 -26.87 38.64
N SER A 113 15.42 -25.75 39.35
CA SER A 113 15.86 -25.58 40.73
C SER A 113 14.80 -24.86 41.55
N PRO A 114 13.67 -25.52 41.87
CA PRO A 114 12.59 -24.94 42.68
C PRO A 114 13.06 -24.57 44.09
N ASP A 115 14.13 -25.19 44.56
CA ASP A 115 14.76 -24.97 45.87
C ASP A 115 16.03 -24.09 45.79
N SER A 116 16.27 -23.41 44.65
CA SER A 116 17.31 -22.39 44.57
C SER A 116 16.91 -21.21 45.44
N GLU A 117 17.25 -21.26 46.73
CA GLU A 117 17.43 -20.04 47.51
C GLU A 117 18.59 -19.28 46.84
N GLU A 118 18.27 -18.37 45.91
CA GLU A 118 19.16 -17.25 45.61
C GLU A 118 19.24 -16.44 46.91
N GLY A 119 20.17 -16.86 47.76
CA GLY A 119 20.70 -16.06 48.84
C GLY A 119 21.30 -14.82 48.22
N ASN A 120 20.46 -13.80 48.02
CA ASN A 120 20.87 -12.44 47.75
C ASN A 120 21.53 -11.89 49.02
N ASP A 121 22.79 -12.28 49.24
CA ASP A 121 23.74 -11.64 50.15
C ASP A 121 24.55 -10.56 49.41
#